data_AF-A0A2G1X0B3-F1
#
_entry.id   AF-A0A2G1X0B3-F1
#
_cell.length_a   1.000
_cell.length_b   1.000
_cell.length_c   1.000
_cell.angle_alpha   90.00
_cell.angle_beta   90.00
_cell.angle_gamma   90.00
#
_symmetry.space_group_name_H-M   'P 1'
#
loop_
_entity.id
_entity.type
_entity.pdbx_description
1 polymer ?
#
loop_
_entity_poly.entity_id
_entity_poly.type
_entity_poly.pdbx_seq_one_letter_code
_entity_poly.pdbx_strand_id
1 'polypeptide(L)' 'MGFKSLVDRDGSGTVTIDKQHLKLDGLVSEDGSIKEAEAHVQRVGEGSYLVRFPEGGEVQSLNELVGRA' A
#
# COMPACT_ATOMS: atom_id res chain seq x y z
N MET A 1 4.24 -16.16 2.87
CA MET A 1 3.46 -15.07 3.49
C MET A 1 3.91 -14.97 4.94
N GLY A 2 4.54 -13.86 5.34
CA GLY A 2 5.11 -13.70 6.68
C GLY A 2 4.57 -12.44 7.33
N PHE A 3 4.46 -12.44 8.65
CA PHE A 3 4.09 -11.25 9.41
C PHE A 3 5.17 -10.18 9.27
N LYS A 4 4.76 -8.93 9.08
CA LYS A 4 5.63 -7.76 9.17
C LYS A 4 5.38 -7.11 10.53
N SER A 5 6.44 -6.61 11.16
CA SER A 5 6.31 -5.86 12.40
C SER A 5 5.67 -4.50 12.15
N LEU A 6 4.71 -4.14 12.99
CA LEU A 6 4.26 -2.76 13.14
C LEU A 6 5.31 -2.03 13.98
N VAL A 7 5.87 -0.94 13.47
CA VAL A 7 6.85 -0.12 14.20
C VAL A 7 6.26 1.26 14.47
N ASP A 8 6.53 1.79 15.66
CA ASP A 8 6.23 3.19 15.96
C ASP A 8 7.23 4.09 15.24
N ARG A 9 6.71 5.14 14.60
CA ARG A 9 7.50 6.19 13.98
C ARG A 9 6.74 7.51 14.12
N ASP A 10 7.29 8.44 14.87
CA ASP A 10 6.75 9.79 15.04
C ASP A 10 5.27 9.77 15.52
N GLY A 11 4.92 8.81 16.39
CA GLY A 11 3.56 8.62 16.90
C GLY A 11 2.59 7.95 15.92
N SER A 12 3.08 7.44 14.78
CA SER A 12 2.32 6.72 13.77
C SER A 12 2.84 5.29 13.57
N GLY A 13 1.92 4.34 13.41
CA GLY A 13 2.28 2.95 13.11
C GLY A 13 2.70 2.78 11.65
N THR A 14 3.89 2.23 11.43
CA THR A 14 4.43 1.94 10.09
C THR A 14 4.51 0.43 9.86
N VAL A 15 4.07 -0.02 8.68
CA VAL A 15 4.28 -1.39 8.19
C VAL A 15 5.07 -1.32 6.88
N THR A 16 6.01 -2.24 6.70
CA THR A 16 6.84 -2.29 5.50
C THR A 16 6.26 -3.22 4.44
N ILE A 17 6.08 -2.69 3.23
CA ILE A 17 5.74 -3.47 2.04
C ILE A 17 7.04 -3.90 1.36
N ASP A 18 7.09 -5.15 0.89
CA ASP A 18 8.27 -5.66 0.20
C ASP A 18 8.50 -4.92 -1.13
N LYS A 19 9.76 -4.58 -1.40
CA LYS A 19 10.15 -3.87 -2.62
C LYS A 19 9.77 -4.63 -3.90
N GLN A 20 9.76 -5.96 -3.86
CA GLN A 20 9.32 -6.75 -5.02
C GLN A 20 7.83 -6.58 -5.30
N HIS A 21 6.99 -6.47 -4.26
CA HIS A 21 5.57 -6.18 -4.45
C HIS A 21 5.36 -4.77 -5.00
N LEU A 22 6.04 -3.78 -4.42
CA LEU A 22 6.03 -2.41 -4.93
C LEU A 22 6.46 -2.33 -6.40
N LYS A 23 7.42 -3.16 -6.82
CA LYS A 23 7.86 -3.22 -8.22
C LYS A 23 6.76 -3.76 -9.15
N LEU A 24 5.97 -4.75 -8.72
CA LEU A 24 4.85 -5.27 -9.50
C LEU A 24 3.78 -4.19 -9.73
N ASP A 25 3.63 -3.29 -8.77
CA ASP A 25 2.69 -2.17 -8.82
C ASP A 25 3.29 -0.90 -9.46
N GLY A 26 4.48 -0.98 -10.07
CA GLY A 26 5.13 0.15 -10.74
C GLY A 26 5.65 1.25 -9.80
N LEU A 27 5.66 1.01 -8.48
CA LEU A 27 6.11 1.94 -7.42
C LEU A 27 7.62 1.92 -7.20
N VAL A 28 8.37 1.20 -8.03
CA VAL A 28 9.83 1.20 -8.03
C VAL A 28 10.30 1.71 -9.39
N SER A 29 11.17 2.72 -9.37
CA SER A 29 11.80 3.31 -10.56
C SER A 29 12.83 2.36 -11.18
N GLU A 30 13.27 2.66 -12.41
CA GLU A 30 14.24 1.84 -13.14
C GLU A 30 15.61 1.75 -12.45
N ASP A 31 16.00 2.81 -11.73
CA ASP A 31 17.20 2.86 -10.89
C ASP A 31 17.06 2.05 -9.58
N GLY A 32 15.89 1.46 -9.34
CA GLY A 32 15.57 0.70 -8.15
C GLY A 32 15.18 1.56 -6.95
N SER A 33 15.01 2.87 -7.06
CA SER A 33 14.45 3.69 -5.97
C SER A 33 12.94 3.44 -5.82
N ILE A 34 12.43 3.49 -4.58
CA ILE A 34 10.97 3.51 -4.37
C ILE A 34 10.48 4.91 -4.71
N LYS A 35 9.45 5.01 -5.54
CA LYS A 35 8.84 6.28 -5.93
C LYS A 35 8.10 6.89 -4.74
N GLU A 36 8.15 8.21 -4.62
CA GLU A 36 7.21 8.92 -3.75
C GLU A 36 5.81 8.81 -4.34
N ALA A 37 4.84 8.41 -3.52
CA ALA A 37 3.45 8.24 -3.92
C ALA A 37 2.54 8.55 -2.73
N GLU A 38 1.39 9.17 -3.03
CA GLU A 38 0.33 9.31 -2.04
C GLU A 38 -0.41 7.99 -1.90
N ALA A 39 -0.52 7.50 -0.66
CA ALA A 39 -1.24 6.28 -0.35
C ALA A 39 -2.59 6.63 0.28
N HIS A 40 -3.67 6.05 -0.27
CA HIS A 40 -4.98 6.13 0.36
C HIS A 40 -5.17 4.94 1.31
N VAL A 41 -5.20 5.22 2.61
CA VAL A 41 -5.39 4.24 3.68
C VAL A 41 -6.82 4.27 4.18
N GLN A 42 -7.55 3.16 4.03
CA GLN A 42 -8.91 3.02 4.51
C GLN A 42 -8.99 1.91 5.56
N ARG A 43 -9.57 2.21 6.73
CA ARG A 43 -9.94 1.18 7.71
C ARG A 43 -11.18 0.43 7.20
N VAL A 44 -11.07 -0.88 7.09
CA VAL A 44 -12.14 -1.77 6.59
C VAL A 44 -12.71 -2.68 7.68
N GLY A 45 -12.09 -2.71 8.86
CA GLY A 45 -12.55 -3.46 10.02
C GLY A 45 -11.66 -3.24 11.24
N GLU A 46 -11.94 -3.97 12.32
CA GLU A 46 -11.04 -3.99 13.47
C GLU A 46 -9.67 -4.56 13.08
N GLY A 47 -8.59 -3.84 13.40
CA GLY A 47 -7.22 -4.22 13.04
C GLY A 47 -6.93 -4.32 11.53
N SER A 48 -7.87 -3.94 10.66
CA SER A 48 -7.82 -4.24 9.23
C SER A 48 -7.84 -2.98 8.37
N TYR A 49 -6.85 -2.85 7.50
CA TYR A 49 -6.61 -1.66 6.68
C TYR A 49 -6.36 -2.06 5.22
N LEU A 50 -6.93 -1.29 4.31
CA LEU A 50 -6.65 -1.35 2.88
C LEU A 50 -5.78 -0.15 2.50
N VAL A 51 -4.60 -0.44 1.96
CA VAL A 51 -3.69 0.57 1.41
C VAL A 51 -3.76 0.49 -0.11
N ARG A 52 -3.98 1.63 -0.76
CA ARG A 52 -4.02 1.75 -2.23
C ARG A 52 -3.13 2.91 -2.68
N PHE A 53 -2.55 2.76 -3.85
CA PHE A 53 -1.74 3.79 -4.52
C PHE A 53 -2.45 4.22 -5.81
N PRO A 54 -3.43 5.13 -5.74
CA PRO A 54 -4.21 5.53 -6.90
C PRO A 54 -3.38 6.36 -7.90
N GLU A 55 -3.51 6.07 -9.18
CA GLU A 55 -3.00 6.93 -10.25
C GLU A 55 -4.05 7.97 -10.63
N GLY A 56 -3.66 9.24 -10.74
CA GLY A 56 -4.57 10.31 -11.15
C GLY A 56 -5.62 10.73 -10.10
N GLY A 57 -5.45 10.32 -8.84
CA GLY A 57 -6.29 10.76 -7.71
C GLY A 57 -7.61 10.01 -7.55
N GLU A 58 -7.93 9.06 -8.44
CA GLU A 58 -9.14 8.23 -8.31
C GLU A 58 -8.88 6.98 -7.46
N VAL A 59 -9.64 6.85 -6.37
CA VAL A 59 -9.55 5.69 -5.47
C VAL A 59 -10.62 4.68 -5.84
N GLN A 60 -10.19 3.54 -6.39
CA GLN A 60 -11.09 2.39 -6.64
C GLN A 60 -11.67 1.85 -5.33
N SER A 61 -12.97 1.52 -5.33
CA SER A 61 -13.65 0.89 -4.20
C SER A 61 -13.17 -0.55 -3.97
N LEU A 62 -13.46 -1.08 -2.77
CA LEU A 62 -13.12 -2.48 -2.44
C LEU A 62 -13.79 -3.47 -3.41
N ASN A 63 -15.03 -3.21 -3.83
CA ASN A 63 -15.75 -4.07 -4.75
C ASN A 63 -15.11 -4.11 -6.15
N GLU A 64 -14.60 -2.96 -6.62
CA GLU A 64 -13.90 -2.87 -7.91
C GLU A 64 -12.56 -3.62 -7.90
N LEU A 65 -11.91 -3.71 -6.75
CA LEU A 65 -10.67 -4.49 -6.59
C LEU A 65 -10.93 -6.00 -6.57
N VAL A 66 -11.93 -6.44 -5.81
CA VAL A 66 -12.25 -7.87 -5.66
C VAL A 66 -12.87 -8.45 -6.94
N GLY A 67 -13.58 -7.64 -7.73
CA GLY A 67 -14.18 -8.06 -9.00
C GLY A 67 -13.19 -8.24 -10.16
N ARG A 68 -11.90 -7.91 -9.97
CA ARG A 68 -10.83 -8.06 -10.98
C ARG A 68 -9.91 -9.27 -10.74
N ALA A 69 -10.18 -10.07 -9.70
CA ALA A 69 -9.38 -11.25 -9.33
C ALA A 69 -9.80 -12.53 -10.06
#